data_AF-A0A536R6D6-F1
#
_entry.id   AF-A0A536R6D6-F1
#
_cell.length_a   1.000
_cell.length_b   1.000
_cell.length_c   1.000
_cell.angle_alpha   90.00
_cell.angle_beta   90.00
_cell.angle_gamma   90.00
#
_symmetry.space_group_name_H-M   'P 1'
#
loop_
_entity.id
_entity.type
_entity.pdbx_description
1 polymer ?
#
loop_
_entity_poly.entity_id
_entity_poly.type
_entity_poly.pdbx_seq_one_letter_code
_entity_poly.pdbx_strand_id
1 'polypeptide(L)'
;MRRLIAAPIALAVFMLSGVSVAASQPQRIALQFPPSIPFACFTANGDLLFEGTVTAVVNNEYITIFEDTPTSFRATITGHLVIMYTNSSNGKSLTANVSGPGFNSFRDGTFISISTGLNGSNTIHAGRLVFKIDPNGVATFTAVGHTLLDVCAALA
;
A
#
# COMPACT_ATOMS: atom_id res chain seq x y z
N MET A 1 22.72 -81.61 -4.19
CA MET A 1 23.28 -80.33 -3.74
C MET A 1 22.51 -79.20 -4.38
N ARG A 2 21.71 -78.46 -3.60
CA ARG A 2 20.95 -77.28 -4.02
C ARG A 2 21.90 -76.09 -4.12
N ARG A 3 21.88 -75.33 -5.22
CA ARG A 3 22.39 -73.96 -5.26
C ARG A 3 21.34 -73.07 -5.91
N LEU A 4 20.58 -72.42 -5.02
CA LEU A 4 19.76 -71.25 -5.29
C LEU A 4 20.71 -70.08 -5.64
N ILE A 5 20.50 -69.41 -6.76
CA ILE A 5 20.98 -68.03 -6.94
C ILE A 5 19.78 -67.22 -7.43
N ALA A 6 19.05 -66.68 -6.45
CA ALA A 6 18.07 -65.63 -6.67
C ALA A 6 18.81 -64.33 -6.98
N ALA A 7 18.57 -63.76 -8.16
CA ALA A 7 19.05 -62.43 -8.51
C ALA A 7 18.16 -61.39 -7.81
N PRO A 8 18.70 -60.47 -6.99
CA PRO A 8 17.92 -59.38 -6.45
C PRO A 8 17.68 -58.35 -7.55
N ILE A 9 16.41 -58.17 -7.92
CA ILE A 9 15.94 -57.03 -8.70
C ILE A 9 16.24 -55.79 -7.83
N ALA A 10 17.33 -55.09 -8.15
CA ALA A 10 17.70 -53.87 -7.48
C ALA A 10 16.60 -52.83 -7.71
N LEU A 11 15.90 -52.55 -6.63
CA LEU A 11 14.89 -51.52 -6.45
C LEU A 11 15.49 -50.16 -6.87
N ALA A 12 15.19 -49.70 -8.07
CA ALA A 12 15.48 -48.33 -8.50
C ALA A 12 14.54 -47.38 -7.74
N VAL A 13 14.92 -47.05 -6.51
CA VAL A 13 14.26 -46.04 -5.68
C VAL A 13 14.38 -44.71 -6.42
N PHE A 14 13.24 -44.24 -6.92
CA PHE A 14 13.03 -42.87 -7.40
C PHE A 14 13.40 -41.89 -6.29
N MET A 15 14.63 -41.37 -6.31
CA MET A 15 14.98 -40.17 -5.56
C MET A 15 14.39 -38.95 -6.29
N LEU A 16 13.08 -38.76 -6.15
CA LEU A 16 12.51 -37.41 -6.25
C LEU A 16 12.92 -36.67 -4.98
N SER A 17 14.14 -36.13 -4.98
CA SER A 17 14.51 -35.07 -4.05
C SER A 17 13.60 -33.89 -4.36
N GLY A 18 12.51 -33.78 -3.59
CA GLY A 18 11.67 -32.60 -3.60
C GLY A 18 12.54 -31.41 -3.26
N VAL A 19 12.90 -30.63 -4.28
CA VAL A 19 13.34 -29.26 -4.11
C VAL A 19 12.17 -28.53 -3.47
N SER A 20 12.17 -28.46 -2.15
CA SER A 20 11.32 -27.53 -1.43
C SER A 20 11.82 -26.14 -1.82
N VAL A 21 11.18 -25.56 -2.84
CA VAL A 21 11.36 -24.13 -3.15
C VAL A 21 10.88 -23.40 -1.90
N ALA A 22 11.82 -22.92 -1.09
CA ALA A 22 11.52 -22.14 0.09
C ALA A 22 10.94 -20.80 -0.37
N ALA A 23 9.61 -20.73 -0.49
CA ALA A 23 8.93 -19.47 -0.69
C ALA A 23 9.19 -18.59 0.53
N SER A 24 9.68 -17.37 0.31
CA SER A 24 9.84 -16.36 1.36
C SER A 24 8.51 -16.13 2.07
N GLN A 25 8.52 -16.18 3.40
CA GLN A 25 7.31 -15.89 4.17
C GLN A 25 6.92 -14.42 4.02
N PRO A 26 5.61 -14.10 4.04
CA PRO A 26 5.16 -12.70 4.00
C PRO A 26 5.72 -11.90 5.17
N GLN A 27 6.17 -10.68 4.90
CA GLN A 27 6.71 -9.77 5.91
C GLN A 27 5.65 -8.76 6.33
N ARG A 28 5.39 -8.63 7.63
CA ARG A 28 4.45 -7.64 8.17
C ARG A 28 5.20 -6.55 8.92
N ILE A 29 5.02 -5.30 8.50
CA ILE A 29 5.75 -4.14 9.00
C ILE A 29 4.75 -3.07 9.41
N ALA A 30 4.93 -2.47 10.60
CA ALA A 30 4.12 -1.33 11.03
C ALA A 30 4.46 -0.10 10.17
N LEU A 31 3.44 0.52 9.58
CA LEU A 31 3.62 1.76 8.83
C LEU A 31 3.82 2.92 9.80
N GLN A 32 4.80 3.75 9.52
CA GLN A 32 5.05 4.96 10.28
C GLN A 32 4.44 6.14 9.54
N PHE A 33 3.62 6.91 10.25
CA PHE A 33 3.16 8.20 9.77
C PHE A 33 4.17 9.25 10.25
N PRO A 34 4.69 10.12 9.37
CA PRO A 34 5.62 11.16 9.77
C PRO A 34 4.98 12.09 10.81
N PRO A 35 5.74 12.77 11.69
CA PRO A 35 5.19 13.58 12.77
C PRO A 35 4.17 14.63 12.30
N SER A 36 4.45 15.25 11.15
CA SER A 36 3.52 16.11 10.44
C SER A 36 3.82 16.11 8.95
N ILE A 37 2.77 16.32 8.14
CA ILE A 37 2.86 16.52 6.69
C ILE A 37 2.30 17.92 6.40
N PRO A 38 3.05 18.83 5.76
CA PRO A 38 2.52 20.13 5.39
C PRO A 38 1.51 20.00 4.24
N PHE A 39 0.51 20.88 4.22
CA PHE A 39 -0.40 21.05 3.10
C PHE A 39 -0.73 22.52 2.89
N ALA A 40 -1.15 22.89 1.68
CA ALA A 40 -1.49 24.26 1.34
C ALA A 40 -2.79 24.29 0.54
N CYS A 41 -3.67 25.24 0.87
CA CYS A 41 -4.92 25.47 0.19
C CYS A 41 -4.82 26.74 -0.65
N PHE A 42 -5.37 26.70 -1.87
CA PHE A 42 -5.28 27.79 -2.83
C PHE A 42 -6.67 28.21 -3.31
N THR A 43 -6.82 29.47 -3.69
CA THR A 43 -8.01 29.98 -4.38
C THR A 43 -8.09 29.39 -5.79
N ALA A 44 -9.24 29.57 -6.44
CA ALA A 44 -9.38 29.23 -7.86
C ALA A 44 -8.39 29.99 -8.78
N ASN A 45 -7.86 31.13 -8.33
CA ASN A 45 -6.88 31.92 -9.07
C ASN A 45 -5.43 31.49 -8.77
N GLY A 46 -5.22 30.52 -7.87
CA GLY A 46 -3.90 30.04 -7.46
C GLY A 46 -3.26 30.82 -6.31
N ASP A 47 -3.98 31.76 -5.69
CA ASP A 47 -3.49 32.49 -4.52
C ASP A 47 -3.53 31.59 -3.28
N LEU A 48 -2.51 31.65 -2.43
CA LEU A 48 -2.49 30.90 -1.18
C LEU A 48 -3.62 31.40 -0.25
N LEU A 49 -4.53 30.49 0.12
CA LEU A 49 -5.55 30.75 1.14
C LEU A 49 -4.95 30.59 2.54
N PHE A 50 -4.39 29.41 2.81
CA PHE A 50 -3.71 29.11 4.06
C PHE A 50 -2.83 27.86 3.92
N GLU A 51 -1.90 27.72 4.85
CA GLU A 51 -1.13 26.50 5.05
C GLU A 51 -1.65 25.74 6.28
N GLY A 52 -1.39 24.45 6.30
CA GLY A 52 -1.79 23.59 7.39
C GLY A 52 -0.88 22.38 7.55
N THR A 53 -1.20 21.58 8.54
CA THR A 53 -0.50 20.33 8.83
C THR A 53 -1.47 19.16 8.95
N VAL A 54 -1.01 17.99 8.53
CA VAL A 54 -1.67 16.70 8.73
C VAL A 54 -0.87 15.91 9.75
N THR A 55 -1.52 15.42 10.80
CA THR A 55 -0.91 14.55 11.79
C THR A 55 -1.73 13.27 11.94
N ALA A 56 -1.10 12.17 12.34
CA ALA A 56 -1.83 10.97 12.72
C ALA A 56 -2.30 11.11 14.19
N VAL A 57 -3.60 10.94 14.41
CA VAL A 57 -4.19 10.82 15.75
C VAL A 57 -4.14 9.36 16.20
N VAL A 58 -4.39 8.43 15.28
CA VAL A 58 -4.24 6.99 15.47
C VAL A 58 -3.52 6.42 14.26
N ASN A 59 -2.49 5.63 14.49
CA ASN A 59 -1.83 4.88 13.43
C ASN A 59 -1.50 3.46 13.91
N ASN A 60 -2.35 2.53 13.50
CA ASN A 60 -2.17 1.09 13.69
C ASN A 60 -2.21 0.40 12.31
N GLU A 61 -1.66 1.03 11.28
CA GLU A 61 -1.58 0.43 9.95
C GLU A 61 -0.33 -0.43 9.80
N TYR A 62 -0.49 -1.49 9.02
CA TYR A 62 0.56 -2.44 8.70
C TYR A 62 0.56 -2.71 7.22
N ILE A 63 1.75 -2.75 6.64
CA ILE A 63 1.97 -3.31 5.31
C ILE A 63 2.39 -4.78 5.45
N THR A 64 1.72 -5.65 4.72
CA THR A 64 2.12 -7.05 4.58
C THR A 64 2.61 -7.27 3.17
N ILE A 65 3.88 -7.62 3.00
CA ILE A 65 4.57 -7.78 1.72
C ILE A 65 4.68 -9.28 1.41
N PHE A 66 4.21 -9.65 0.22
CA PHE A 66 4.30 -10.96 -0.39
C PHE A 66 5.28 -10.85 -1.55
N GLU A 67 6.51 -11.27 -1.34
CA GLU A 67 7.49 -11.39 -2.43
C GLU A 67 7.07 -12.55 -3.33
N ASP A 68 6.76 -12.24 -4.60
CA ASP A 68 6.42 -13.25 -5.60
C ASP A 68 7.71 -13.74 -6.29
N THR A 69 8.66 -12.83 -6.55
CA THR A 69 10.03 -13.09 -7.05
C THR A 69 10.97 -12.01 -6.51
N PRO A 70 12.31 -12.14 -6.65
CA PRO A 70 13.25 -11.10 -6.22
C PRO A 70 13.03 -9.71 -6.84
N THR A 71 12.26 -9.63 -7.93
CA THR A 71 11.94 -8.40 -8.65
C THR A 71 10.45 -8.09 -8.72
N SER A 72 9.59 -8.85 -8.01
CA SER A 72 8.15 -8.62 -8.01
C SER A 72 7.53 -8.89 -6.65
N PHE A 73 6.57 -8.05 -6.28
CA PHE A 73 5.88 -8.18 -5.01
C PHE A 73 4.42 -7.78 -5.14
N ARG A 74 3.63 -8.25 -4.17
CA ARG A 74 2.33 -7.70 -3.83
C ARG A 74 2.36 -7.32 -2.37
N ALA A 75 1.67 -6.26 -1.99
CA ALA A 75 1.57 -5.86 -0.62
C ALA A 75 0.16 -5.36 -0.30
N THR A 76 -0.30 -5.65 0.91
CA THR A 76 -1.59 -5.18 1.42
C THR A 76 -1.35 -4.27 2.61
N ILE A 77 -1.94 -3.09 2.60
CA ILE A 77 -1.99 -2.18 3.74
C ILE A 77 -3.31 -2.41 4.44
N THR A 78 -3.28 -2.67 5.74
CA THR A 78 -4.47 -2.92 6.55
C THR A 78 -4.29 -2.34 7.94
N GLY A 79 -5.38 -2.00 8.60
CA GLY A 79 -5.34 -1.51 9.98
C GLY A 79 -6.26 -0.32 10.15
N HIS A 80 -5.82 0.61 11.00
CA HIS A 80 -6.61 1.79 11.35
C HIS A 80 -5.72 3.03 11.34
N LEU A 81 -6.09 4.00 10.50
CA LEU A 81 -5.45 5.31 10.39
C LEU A 81 -6.52 6.39 10.51
N VAL A 82 -6.32 7.26 11.50
CA VAL A 82 -7.11 8.47 11.70
C VAL A 82 -6.15 9.64 11.68
N ILE A 83 -6.41 10.58 10.77
CA ILE A 83 -5.59 11.78 10.61
C ILE A 83 -6.36 13.00 11.08
N MET A 84 -5.63 14.04 11.46
CA MET A 84 -6.14 15.36 11.78
C MET A 84 -5.48 16.39 10.88
N TYR A 85 -6.29 17.14 10.16
CA TYR A 85 -5.89 18.35 9.46
C TYR A 85 -6.00 19.53 10.41
N THR A 86 -5.03 20.43 10.38
CA THR A 86 -5.05 21.67 11.17
C THR A 86 -4.66 22.83 10.27
N ASN A 87 -5.50 23.86 10.22
CA ASN A 87 -5.18 25.12 9.57
C ASN A 87 -4.27 25.95 10.50
N SER A 88 -3.06 26.25 10.05
CA SER A 88 -2.05 26.93 10.86
C SER A 88 -2.39 28.39 11.16
N SER A 89 -3.27 29.00 10.37
CA SER A 89 -3.64 30.43 10.53
C SER A 89 -4.68 30.68 11.62
N ASN A 90 -5.61 29.74 11.83
CA ASN A 90 -6.74 29.92 12.74
C ASN A 90 -6.91 28.79 13.78
N GLY A 91 -6.09 27.73 13.69
CA GLY A 91 -6.12 26.59 14.60
C GLY A 91 -7.33 25.66 14.44
N LYS A 92 -8.21 25.89 13.45
CA LYS A 92 -9.31 24.96 13.16
C LYS A 92 -8.74 23.62 12.74
N SER A 93 -9.36 22.54 13.23
CA SER A 93 -8.96 21.18 12.90
C SER A 93 -10.13 20.30 12.48
N LEU A 94 -9.80 19.27 11.72
CA LEU A 94 -10.73 18.32 11.15
C LEU A 94 -10.11 16.93 11.19
N THR A 95 -10.78 16.01 11.89
CA THR A 95 -10.34 14.63 12.01
C THR A 95 -11.08 13.76 11.01
N ALA A 96 -10.36 12.88 10.33
CA ALA A 96 -10.94 11.96 9.37
C ALA A 96 -10.35 10.56 9.49
N ASN A 97 -11.22 9.57 9.37
CA ASN A 97 -10.82 8.18 9.22
C ASN A 97 -10.48 7.93 7.76
N VAL A 98 -9.21 7.63 7.49
CA VAL A 98 -8.68 7.36 6.16
C VAL A 98 -8.13 5.95 6.05
N SER A 99 -8.60 5.06 6.94
CA SER A 99 -8.16 3.67 6.99
C SER A 99 -8.41 2.99 5.66
N GLY A 100 -7.37 2.32 5.16
CA GLY A 100 -7.49 1.43 4.01
C GLY A 100 -8.01 0.05 4.38
N PRO A 101 -8.38 -0.72 3.36
CA PRO A 101 -7.32 -1.52 2.78
C PRO A 101 -6.66 -0.83 1.60
N GLY A 102 -5.33 -0.84 1.60
CA GLY A 102 -4.51 -0.47 0.45
C GLY A 102 -3.91 -1.72 -0.20
N PHE A 103 -3.60 -1.64 -1.49
CA PHE A 103 -2.93 -2.70 -2.23
C PHE A 103 -1.83 -2.11 -3.10
N ASN A 104 -0.63 -2.64 -3.00
CA ASN A 104 0.49 -2.30 -3.87
C ASN A 104 0.95 -3.55 -4.62
N SER A 105 1.38 -3.39 -5.86
CA SER A 105 2.06 -4.45 -6.60
C SER A 105 3.12 -3.88 -7.49
N PHE A 106 4.22 -4.60 -7.64
CA PHE A 106 5.23 -4.34 -8.65
C PHE A 106 5.48 -5.63 -9.42
N ARG A 107 5.34 -5.57 -10.75
CA ARG A 107 5.56 -6.70 -11.64
C ARG A 107 5.90 -6.19 -13.04
N ASP A 108 6.92 -6.79 -13.66
CA ASP A 108 7.34 -6.49 -15.04
C ASP A 108 7.56 -4.98 -15.30
N GLY A 109 8.16 -4.28 -14.33
CA GLY A 109 8.40 -2.83 -14.40
C GLY A 109 7.16 -1.96 -14.16
N THR A 110 5.99 -2.57 -13.95
CA THR A 110 4.74 -1.85 -13.65
C THR A 110 4.49 -1.82 -12.15
N PHE A 111 4.34 -0.63 -11.59
CA PHE A 111 3.84 -0.41 -10.24
C PHE A 111 2.35 -0.06 -10.26
N ILE A 112 1.57 -0.65 -9.35
CA ILE A 112 0.17 -0.29 -9.12
C ILE A 112 -0.03 -0.11 -7.63
N SER A 113 -0.62 1.01 -7.23
CA SER A 113 -1.11 1.28 -5.89
C SER A 113 -2.61 1.55 -5.95
N ILE A 114 -3.36 0.88 -5.10
CA ILE A 114 -4.80 1.03 -4.94
C ILE A 114 -5.04 1.42 -3.49
N SER A 115 -5.76 2.53 -3.27
CA SER A 115 -6.08 3.01 -1.94
C SER A 115 -7.47 3.63 -1.89
N THR A 116 -7.92 3.94 -0.68
CA THR A 116 -9.14 4.69 -0.38
C THR A 116 -8.81 5.78 0.63
N GLY A 117 -9.68 6.78 0.77
CA GLY A 117 -9.47 7.86 1.74
C GLY A 117 -8.54 8.95 1.18
N LEU A 118 -7.25 8.93 1.48
CA LEU A 118 -6.33 10.02 1.12
C LEU A 118 -6.08 10.11 -0.40
N ASN A 119 -6.50 11.21 -1.02
CA ASN A 119 -6.11 11.62 -2.37
C ASN A 119 -5.33 12.93 -2.30
N GLY A 120 -4.01 12.87 -2.48
CA GLY A 120 -3.14 14.02 -2.27
C GLY A 120 -3.22 14.53 -0.83
N SER A 121 -2.90 15.81 -0.62
CA SER A 121 -2.84 16.41 0.71
C SER A 121 -4.14 17.05 1.19
N ASN A 122 -5.09 17.37 0.30
CA ASN A 122 -6.19 18.30 0.64
C ASN A 122 -7.61 17.72 0.42
N THR A 123 -7.72 16.50 -0.09
CA THR A 123 -9.02 15.88 -0.35
C THR A 123 -9.08 14.47 0.19
N ILE A 124 -10.23 14.12 0.77
CA ILE A 124 -10.55 12.75 1.16
C ILE A 124 -11.58 12.22 0.19
N HIS A 125 -11.26 11.09 -0.44
CA HIS A 125 -12.05 10.47 -1.49
C HIS A 125 -12.85 9.29 -0.94
N ALA A 126 -14.16 9.31 -1.17
CA ALA A 126 -15.03 8.15 -0.97
C ALA A 126 -15.05 7.33 -2.26
N GLY A 127 -14.06 6.45 -2.39
CA GLY A 127 -13.94 5.57 -3.53
C GLY A 127 -12.53 5.01 -3.69
N ARG A 128 -12.29 4.39 -4.85
CA ARG A 128 -11.02 3.74 -5.19
C ARG A 128 -10.12 4.70 -5.94
N LEU A 129 -8.92 4.90 -5.40
CA LEU A 129 -7.81 5.58 -6.06
C LEU A 129 -6.88 4.53 -6.64
N VAL A 130 -6.46 4.72 -7.88
CA VAL A 130 -5.49 3.86 -8.55
C VAL A 130 -4.37 4.73 -9.09
N PHE A 131 -3.18 4.55 -8.53
CA PHE A 131 -1.96 5.13 -9.04
C PHE A 131 -1.16 4.03 -9.72
N LYS A 132 -0.78 4.24 -10.97
CA LYS A 132 0.00 3.27 -11.75
C LYS A 132 1.18 3.96 -12.39
N ILE A 133 2.35 3.35 -12.29
CA ILE A 133 3.54 3.71 -13.08
C ILE A 133 3.81 2.53 -14.01
N ASP A 134 3.80 2.76 -15.31
CA ASP A 134 4.13 1.72 -16.28
C ASP A 134 5.66 1.56 -16.46
N PRO A 135 6.14 0.58 -17.24
CA PRO A 135 7.58 0.34 -17.41
C PRO A 135 8.33 1.44 -18.14
N ASN A 136 7.63 2.34 -18.86
CA ASN A 136 8.24 3.49 -19.53
C ASN A 136 8.32 4.72 -18.61
N GLY A 137 7.75 4.62 -17.40
CA GLY A 137 7.74 5.68 -16.40
C GLY A 137 6.52 6.59 -16.44
N VAL A 138 5.54 6.33 -17.32
CA VAL A 138 4.29 7.12 -17.35
C VAL A 138 3.46 6.80 -16.12
N ALA A 139 3.24 7.85 -15.32
CA ALA A 139 2.37 7.82 -14.17
C ALA A 139 0.93 8.15 -14.58
N THR A 140 -0.01 7.31 -14.16
CA THR A 140 -1.44 7.50 -14.34
C THR A 140 -2.13 7.49 -12.99
N PHE A 141 -3.05 8.42 -12.82
CA PHE A 141 -3.87 8.53 -11.62
C PHE A 141 -5.34 8.43 -12.01
N THR A 142 -6.06 7.48 -11.42
CA THR A 142 -7.49 7.29 -11.65
C THR A 142 -8.21 7.31 -10.32
N ALA A 143 -9.15 8.23 -10.16
CA ALA A 143 -10.08 8.23 -9.04
C ALA A 143 -11.45 7.75 -9.52
N VAL A 144 -11.98 6.72 -8.87
CA VAL A 144 -13.35 6.22 -9.10
C VAL A 144 -14.14 6.47 -7.83
N GLY A 145 -15.28 7.16 -7.94
CA GLY A 145 -16.11 7.59 -6.80
C GLY A 145 -16.25 9.10 -6.76
N HIS A 146 -16.44 9.65 -5.57
CA HIS A 146 -16.59 11.09 -5.36
C HIS A 146 -15.72 11.58 -4.19
N THR A 147 -15.40 12.86 -4.19
CA THR A 147 -14.76 13.52 -3.04
C THR A 147 -15.74 13.47 -1.86
N LEU A 148 -15.32 12.85 -0.76
CA LEU A 148 -16.08 12.83 0.49
C LEU A 148 -15.95 14.16 1.23
N LEU A 149 -14.73 14.71 1.24
CA LEU A 149 -14.39 15.88 2.02
C LEU A 149 -13.33 16.71 1.31
N ASP A 150 -13.64 17.99 1.13
CA ASP A 150 -12.68 19.03 0.77
C ASP A 150 -12.16 19.68 2.06
N VAL A 151 -10.90 19.42 2.38
CA VAL A 151 -10.27 19.93 3.60
C VAL A 151 -10.12 21.45 3.55
N CYS A 152 -9.84 22.00 2.37
CA CYS A 152 -9.66 23.43 2.20
C CYS A 152 -10.97 24.18 2.45
N ALA A 153 -12.07 23.69 1.89
CA ALA A 153 -13.39 24.26 2.14
C ALA A 153 -13.84 24.10 3.60
N ALA A 154 -13.52 22.97 4.24
CA ALA A 154 -13.93 22.70 5.62
C ALA A 154 -13.16 23.53 6.67
N LEU A 155 -11.91 23.92 6.37
CA LEU A 155 -11.02 24.61 7.31
C LEU A 155 -10.80 26.10 7.02
N ALA A 156 -11.33 26.62 5.90
CA ALA A 156 -11.34 28.06 5.59
C ALA A 156 -12.03 28.89 6.68
#